data_AF-A0A2X4TGE1-F1
#
_entry.id   AF-A0A2X4TGE1-F1
#
_cell.length_a   1.000
_cell.length_b   1.000
_cell.length_c   1.000
_cell.angle_alpha   90.00
_cell.angle_beta   90.00
_cell.angle_gamma   90.00
#
_symmetry.space_group_name_H-M   'P 1'
#
loop_
_entity.id
_entity.type
_entity.pdbx_description
1 polymer ?
#
loop_
_entity_poly.entity_id
_entity_poly.type
_entity_poly.pdbx_seq_one_letter_code
_entity_poly.pdbx_strand_id
1 'polypeptide(L)'
;MITQYYKSQGDEDYGLNLGKDFSAISGTSTPYVSKGLHSDRIPGTERHLISLQYSNSDFFSQELVGQVYYRDESLLFYPFPTVNGEQTGDGFLLITARHRPVRMKLTLNSKPLDGWQITYGLDADHERFTSNQMFFNLAQSSASGGLNKPEDLHHWALSVV
;
A
#
# COMPACT_ATOMS: atom_id res chain seq x y z
N MET A 1 -4.55 19.87 -14.53
CA MET A 1 -5.16 18.78 -13.73
C MET A 1 -4.47 17.48 -14.11
N ILE A 2 -4.17 16.63 -13.12
CA ILE A 2 -3.58 15.30 -13.32
C ILE A 2 -4.49 14.29 -12.66
N THR A 3 -4.81 13.22 -13.39
CA THR A 3 -5.44 12.01 -12.84
C THR A 3 -4.58 10.82 -13.22
N GLN A 4 -4.42 9.88 -12.30
CA GLN A 4 -3.63 8.69 -12.53
C GLN A 4 -4.30 7.48 -11.89
N TYR A 5 -4.42 6.44 -12.69
CA TYR A 5 -4.71 5.08 -12.25
C TYR A 5 -3.45 4.24 -12.45
N TYR A 6 -3.00 3.58 -11.38
CA TYR A 6 -1.86 2.68 -11.41
C TYR A 6 -2.27 1.36 -10.79
N LYS A 7 -2.07 0.26 -11.52
CA LYS A 7 -2.28 -1.10 -11.03
C LYS A 7 -1.06 -1.92 -11.40
N SER A 8 -0.37 -2.42 -10.37
CA SER A 8 0.70 -3.40 -10.51
C SER A 8 0.25 -4.65 -9.77
N GLN A 9 0.10 -5.74 -10.49
CA GLN A 9 -0.23 -7.05 -9.92
C GLN A 9 0.84 -8.05 -10.34
N GLY A 10 1.20 -8.97 -9.43
CA GLY A 10 2.00 -10.14 -9.79
C GLY A 10 1.29 -11.01 -10.82
N ASP A 11 2.04 -11.84 -11.53
CA ASP A 11 1.48 -12.83 -12.44
C ASP A 11 0.63 -13.83 -11.64
N GLU A 12 -0.66 -13.93 -11.94
CA GLU A 12 -1.65 -14.70 -11.19
C GLU A 12 -1.38 -16.21 -11.29
N ASP A 13 -0.67 -16.63 -12.33
CA ASP A 13 -0.43 -18.04 -12.64
C ASP A 13 0.76 -18.64 -11.88
N TYR A 14 1.65 -17.81 -11.31
CA TYR A 14 2.92 -18.26 -10.73
C TYR A 14 3.09 -17.79 -9.28
N GLY A 15 3.35 -18.74 -8.40
CA GLY A 15 3.63 -18.49 -6.98
C GLY A 15 5.02 -18.96 -6.58
N LEU A 16 5.57 -18.33 -5.53
CA LEU A 16 6.75 -18.84 -4.85
C LEU A 16 6.38 -20.11 -4.08
N ASN A 17 6.97 -21.25 -4.45
CA ASN A 17 6.84 -22.52 -3.76
C ASN A 17 8.05 -22.74 -2.85
N LEU A 18 7.80 -22.92 -1.55
CA LEU A 18 8.84 -23.13 -0.54
C LEU A 18 9.10 -24.61 -0.24
N GLY A 19 8.57 -25.51 -1.06
CA GLY A 19 8.64 -26.95 -0.85
C GLY A 19 7.69 -27.43 0.25
N LYS A 20 7.45 -28.75 0.27
CA LYS A 20 6.64 -29.39 1.31
C LYS A 20 7.20 -29.08 2.70
N ASP A 21 6.31 -28.81 3.65
CA ASP A 21 6.64 -28.46 5.04
C ASP A 21 7.58 -27.25 5.16
N PHE A 22 7.60 -26.38 4.14
CA PHE A 22 8.50 -25.24 4.01
C PHE A 22 9.99 -25.58 4.12
N SER A 23 10.38 -26.73 3.58
CA SER A 23 11.77 -27.19 3.48
C SER A 23 12.75 -26.13 2.96
N ALA A 24 12.30 -25.17 2.14
CA ALA A 24 13.16 -24.06 1.67
C ALA A 24 13.53 -23.05 2.76
N ILE A 25 12.71 -22.94 3.81
CA ILE A 25 12.98 -22.07 4.97
C ILE A 25 14.00 -22.72 5.91
N SER A 26 13.91 -24.04 6.10
CA SER A 26 14.85 -24.80 6.91
C SER A 26 16.16 -25.14 6.18
N GLY A 27 16.35 -24.65 4.94
CA GLY A 27 17.54 -24.88 4.12
C GLY A 27 17.67 -26.30 3.54
N THR A 28 16.60 -27.10 3.63
CA THR A 28 16.58 -28.49 3.16
C THR A 28 16.11 -28.64 1.71
N SER A 29 15.58 -27.57 1.11
CA SER A 29 15.29 -27.48 -0.33
C SER A 29 15.54 -26.05 -0.85
N THR A 30 15.51 -25.87 -2.17
CA THR A 30 15.60 -24.53 -2.80
C THR A 30 14.20 -24.03 -3.15
N PRO A 31 13.87 -22.76 -2.86
CA PRO A 31 12.61 -22.18 -3.26
C PRO A 31 12.58 -22.04 -4.79
N TYR A 32 11.43 -22.35 -5.40
CA TYR A 32 11.25 -22.26 -6.85
C TYR A 32 9.91 -21.64 -7.20
N VAL A 33 9.82 -21.00 -8.36
CA VAL A 33 8.56 -20.45 -8.87
C VAL A 33 7.81 -21.57 -9.58
N SER A 34 6.58 -21.85 -9.14
CA SER A 34 5.74 -22.88 -9.76
C SER A 34 4.41 -22.32 -10.23
N LYS A 35 3.88 -22.89 -11.32
CA LYS A 35 2.52 -22.62 -11.78
C LYS A 35 1.49 -23.15 -10.79
N GLY A 36 0.35 -22.47 -10.67
CA GLY A 36 -0.80 -22.93 -9.88
C GLY A 36 -0.95 -22.28 -8.51
N LEU A 37 -0.61 -21.00 -8.38
CA LEU A 37 -0.96 -20.22 -7.19
C LEU A 37 -2.47 -19.98 -7.15
N HIS A 38 -3.18 -20.65 -6.26
CA HIS A 38 -4.57 -20.32 -5.93
C HIS A 38 -4.58 -19.48 -4.65
N SER A 39 -4.57 -18.16 -4.81
CA SER A 39 -4.66 -17.23 -3.69
C SER A 39 -5.75 -16.19 -3.95
N ASP A 40 -6.68 -16.04 -3.00
CA ASP A 40 -7.77 -15.06 -3.08
C ASP A 40 -7.28 -13.60 -3.12
N ARG A 41 -5.98 -13.37 -2.89
CA ARG A 41 -5.33 -12.05 -2.90
C ARG A 41 -3.98 -12.12 -3.59
N ILE A 42 -3.91 -11.58 -4.81
CA ILE A 42 -2.69 -11.47 -5.61
C ILE A 42 -1.89 -10.23 -5.16
N PRO A 43 -0.63 -10.37 -4.70
CA PRO A 43 0.19 -9.25 -4.30
C PRO A 43 0.31 -8.18 -5.38
N GLY A 44 0.26 -6.92 -4.95
CA GLY A 44 0.19 -5.81 -5.88
C GLY A 44 -0.04 -4.47 -5.20
N THR A 45 0.15 -3.42 -5.99
CA THR A 45 -0.13 -2.05 -5.60
C THR A 45 -1.17 -1.47 -6.53
N GLU A 46 -2.26 -0.98 -5.97
CA GLU A 46 -3.26 -0.20 -6.68
C GLU A 46 -3.26 1.23 -6.14
N ARG A 47 -3.19 2.22 -7.04
CA ARG A 47 -3.15 3.63 -6.67
C ARG A 47 -4.03 4.47 -7.59
N HIS A 48 -4.89 5.26 -6.97
CA HIS A 48 -5.70 6.30 -7.59
C HIS A 48 -5.18 7.65 -7.11
N LEU A 49 -4.83 8.54 -8.04
CA LEU A 49 -4.31 9.87 -7.72
C LEU A 49 -5.08 10.93 -8.50
N ILE A 50 -5.46 11.99 -7.80
CA ILE A 50 -6.07 13.19 -8.37
C ILE A 50 -5.28 14.40 -7.86
N SER A 51 -4.82 15.23 -8.78
CA SER A 51 -4.20 16.52 -8.47
C SER A 51 -4.80 17.63 -9.31
N LEU A 52 -5.35 18.63 -8.62
CA LEU A 52 -5.91 19.83 -9.20
C LEU A 52 -5.09 21.03 -8.76
N GLN A 53 -4.80 21.92 -9.70
CA GLN A 53 -4.18 23.21 -9.41
C GLN A 53 -4.95 24.28 -10.15
N TYR A 54 -5.16 25.40 -9.49
CA TYR A 54 -5.83 26.59 -10.01
C TYR A 54 -4.98 27.80 -9.67
N SER A 55 -4.87 28.74 -10.60
CA SER A 55 -4.24 30.02 -10.35
C SER A 55 -5.07 31.16 -10.93
N ASN A 56 -5.04 32.30 -10.24
CA ASN A 56 -5.67 33.54 -10.68
C ASN A 56 -4.74 34.70 -10.34
N SER A 57 -4.28 35.43 -11.35
CA SER A 57 -3.33 36.53 -11.19
C SER A 57 -3.95 37.86 -10.75
N ASP A 58 -5.29 37.96 -10.69
CA ASP A 58 -6.02 39.19 -10.37
C ASP A 58 -7.12 38.95 -9.31
N PHE A 59 -6.82 38.10 -8.34
CA PHE A 59 -7.71 37.84 -7.22
C PHE A 59 -7.54 38.93 -6.16
N PHE A 60 -8.43 39.92 -6.13
CA PHE A 60 -8.34 41.09 -5.25
C PHE A 60 -6.97 41.80 -5.34
N SER A 61 -6.50 42.03 -6.58
CA SER A 61 -5.19 42.63 -6.88
C SER A 61 -4.00 41.80 -6.37
N GLN A 62 -4.20 40.50 -6.18
CA GLN A 62 -3.20 39.55 -5.71
C GLN A 62 -3.20 38.32 -6.60
N GLU A 63 -2.10 37.59 -6.59
CA GLU A 63 -2.00 36.30 -7.25
C GLU A 63 -2.41 35.20 -6.27
N LEU A 64 -3.48 34.48 -6.62
CA LEU A 64 -3.97 33.31 -5.90
C LEU A 64 -3.50 32.04 -6.60
N VAL A 65 -2.96 31.10 -5.82
CA VAL A 65 -2.66 29.73 -6.26
C VAL A 65 -3.31 28.75 -5.28
N GLY A 66 -4.20 27.91 -5.77
CA GLY A 66 -4.85 26.83 -5.04
C GLY A 66 -4.40 25.46 -5.58
N GLN A 67 -4.13 24.52 -4.69
CA GLN A 67 -3.76 23.15 -5.03
C GLN A 67 -4.54 22.17 -4.15
N VAL A 68 -5.07 21.12 -4.77
CA VAL A 68 -5.72 20.00 -4.10
C VAL A 68 -5.08 18.71 -4.59
N TYR A 69 -4.76 17.85 -3.64
CA TYR A 69 -4.14 16.55 -3.87
C TYR A 69 -4.92 15.49 -3.12
N TYR A 70 -5.22 14.40 -3.81
CA TYR A 70 -5.83 13.21 -3.24
C TYR A 70 -5.13 11.98 -3.79
N ARG A 71 -4.82 11.04 -2.90
CA ARG A 71 -4.32 9.71 -3.27
C ARG A 71 -5.04 8.66 -2.45
N ASP A 72 -5.41 7.57 -3.10
CA ASP A 72 -5.82 6.32 -2.47
C ASP A 72 -4.90 5.22 -2.96
N GLU A 73 -4.09 4.68 -2.06
CA GLU A 73 -3.09 3.67 -2.35
C GLU A 73 -3.32 2.45 -1.50
N SER A 74 -3.49 1.30 -2.15
CA SER A 74 -3.64 -0.02 -1.54
C SER A 74 -2.43 -0.86 -1.89
N LEU A 75 -1.76 -1.37 -0.86
CA LEU A 75 -0.56 -2.18 -0.92
C LEU A 75 -0.90 -3.56 -0.37
N LEU A 76 -0.73 -4.58 -1.20
CA LEU A 76 -0.86 -5.97 -0.82
C LEU A 76 0.52 -6.62 -0.95
N PHE A 77 1.15 -6.90 0.19
CA PHE A 77 2.50 -7.46 0.22
C PHE A 77 2.49 -8.95 -0.12
N TYR A 78 3.60 -9.47 -0.65
CA TYR A 78 3.76 -10.91 -0.82
C TYR A 78 3.72 -11.59 0.56
N PRO A 79 2.99 -12.70 0.71
CA PRO A 79 2.93 -13.38 1.99
C PRO A 79 4.30 -14.01 2.27
N PHE A 80 4.86 -13.72 3.44
CA PHE A 80 6.17 -14.22 3.86
C PHE A 80 6.02 -15.16 5.05
N PRO A 81 6.89 -16.17 5.16
CA PRO A 81 6.82 -17.08 6.28
C PRO A 81 7.30 -16.41 7.57
N THR A 82 6.63 -16.73 8.67
CA THR A 82 7.11 -16.44 10.01
C THR A 82 7.84 -17.65 10.54
N VAL A 83 8.98 -17.44 11.20
CA VAL A 83 9.76 -18.50 11.84
C VAL A 83 9.71 -18.32 13.35
N ASN A 84 9.58 -19.41 14.08
CA ASN A 84 9.70 -19.40 15.54
C ASN A 84 11.18 -19.34 15.95
N GLY A 85 11.46 -19.22 17.25
CA GLY A 85 12.84 -19.15 17.79
C GLY A 85 13.72 -20.35 17.45
N GLU A 86 13.12 -21.45 16.97
CA GLU A 86 13.80 -22.68 16.54
C GLU A 86 13.99 -22.74 15.00
N GLN A 87 13.76 -21.63 14.28
CA GLN A 87 13.86 -21.53 12.81
C GLN A 87 12.96 -22.52 12.05
N THR A 88 11.89 -22.98 12.69
CA THR A 88 10.85 -23.80 12.05
C THR A 88 9.74 -22.88 11.54
N GLY A 89 9.21 -23.15 10.35
CA GLY A 89 8.12 -22.35 9.78
C GLY A 89 6.87 -22.40 10.66
N ASP A 90 6.45 -21.26 11.18
CA ASP A 90 5.42 -21.08 12.22
C ASP A 90 4.12 -20.47 11.65
N GLY A 91 4.16 -19.92 10.44
CA GLY A 91 3.00 -19.32 9.79
C GLY A 91 3.33 -18.68 8.45
N PHE A 92 2.31 -18.23 7.74
CA PHE A 92 2.44 -17.23 6.68
C PHE A 92 1.70 -15.97 7.10
N LEU A 93 2.35 -14.83 6.95
CA LEU A 93 1.78 -13.52 7.22
C LEU A 93 1.51 -12.80 5.90
N LEU A 94 0.27 -12.37 5.68
CA LEU A 94 -0.07 -11.41 4.64
C LEU A 94 -0.32 -10.05 5.29
N ILE A 95 0.32 -9.01 4.76
CA ILE A 95 0.08 -7.64 5.19
C ILE A 95 -0.63 -6.90 4.06
N THR A 96 -1.71 -6.22 4.40
CA THR A 96 -2.35 -5.23 3.52
C THR A 96 -2.30 -3.88 4.19
N ALA A 97 -1.86 -2.86 3.47
CA ALA A 97 -1.86 -1.48 3.94
C ALA A 97 -2.61 -0.60 2.94
N ARG A 98 -3.49 0.26 3.43
CA ARG A 98 -4.18 1.27 2.63
C ARG A 98 -3.96 2.64 3.23
N HIS A 99 -3.55 3.58 2.38
CA HIS A 99 -3.15 4.92 2.79
C HIS A 99 -3.87 5.94 1.89
N ARG A 100 -4.61 6.86 2.52
CA ARG A 100 -5.51 7.81 1.84
C ARG A 100 -5.28 9.26 2.26
N PRO A 101 -4.20 9.91 1.82
CA PRO A 101 -3.94 11.30 2.13
C PRO A 101 -4.77 12.24 1.23
N VAL A 102 -5.33 13.27 1.85
CA VAL A 102 -5.91 14.45 1.22
C VAL A 102 -5.05 15.64 1.65
N ARG A 103 -4.63 16.47 0.70
CA ARG A 103 -3.91 17.72 0.99
C ARG A 103 -4.48 18.87 0.18
N MET A 104 -4.63 20.01 0.82
CA MET A 104 -5.05 21.25 0.21
C MET A 104 -4.04 22.33 0.57
N LYS A 105 -3.72 23.20 -0.39
CA LYS A 105 -2.86 24.36 -0.19
C LYS A 105 -3.45 25.54 -0.92
N LEU A 106 -3.53 26.67 -0.23
CA LEU A 106 -3.92 27.96 -0.78
C LEU A 106 -2.80 28.95 -0.51
N THR A 107 -2.40 29.72 -1.51
CA THR A 107 -1.34 30.72 -1.40
C THR A 107 -1.75 31.99 -2.12
N LEU A 108 -1.55 33.12 -1.47
CA LEU A 108 -1.77 34.46 -1.96
C LEU A 108 -0.46 35.21 -2.00
N ASN A 109 -0.19 35.87 -3.10
CA ASN A 109 1.00 36.66 -3.33
C ASN A 109 0.58 38.10 -3.67
N SER A 110 1.02 39.05 -2.85
CA SER A 110 0.62 40.46 -2.90
C SER A 110 1.84 41.35 -3.08
N LYS A 111 1.65 42.44 -3.83
CA LYS A 111 2.64 43.52 -3.99
C LYS A 111 2.02 44.83 -3.52
N PRO A 112 1.98 45.09 -2.20
CA PRO A 112 1.29 46.25 -1.66
C PRO A 112 1.99 47.58 -1.97
N LEU A 113 3.31 47.56 -2.19
CA LEU A 113 4.16 48.71 -2.47
C LEU A 113 5.26 48.32 -3.45
N ASP A 114 5.80 49.29 -4.18
CA ASP A 114 6.97 49.07 -5.03
C ASP A 114 8.16 48.56 -4.18
N GLY A 115 8.71 47.41 -4.58
CA GLY A 115 9.80 46.74 -3.87
C GLY A 115 9.36 45.79 -2.75
N TRP A 116 8.07 45.69 -2.42
CA TRP A 116 7.56 44.77 -1.39
C TRP A 116 6.73 43.64 -2.00
N GLN A 117 7.06 42.40 -1.64
CA GLN A 117 6.29 41.21 -2.00
C GLN A 117 5.99 40.40 -0.74
N ILE A 118 4.70 40.13 -0.51
CA ILE A 118 4.23 39.38 0.66
C ILE A 118 3.51 38.13 0.14
N THR A 119 3.90 36.96 0.64
CA THR A 119 3.23 35.70 0.34
C THR A 119 2.70 35.09 1.64
N TYR A 120 1.43 34.75 1.66
CA TYR A 120 0.76 34.14 2.80
C TYR A 120 -0.22 33.08 2.30
N GLY A 121 -0.61 32.15 3.17
CA GLY A 121 -1.40 31.01 2.73
C GLY A 121 -1.79 30.09 3.87
N LEU A 122 -2.51 29.04 3.50
CA LEU A 122 -3.00 28.01 4.39
C LEU A 122 -2.78 26.66 3.74
N ASP A 123 -2.41 25.68 4.55
CA ASP A 123 -2.37 24.28 4.18
C ASP A 123 -3.22 23.46 5.14
N ALA A 124 -3.84 22.43 4.59
CA ALA A 124 -4.62 21.46 5.34
C ALA A 124 -4.29 20.07 4.81
N ASP A 125 -4.00 19.15 5.72
CA ASP A 125 -3.80 17.76 5.42
C ASP A 125 -4.70 16.89 6.29
N HIS A 126 -5.17 15.81 5.69
CA HIS A 126 -5.89 14.77 6.40
C HIS A 126 -5.44 13.43 5.85
N GLU A 127 -4.98 12.56 6.73
CA GLU A 127 -4.49 11.24 6.38
C GLU A 127 -5.31 10.17 7.09
N ARG A 128 -5.65 9.11 6.36
CA ARG A 128 -6.20 7.89 6.93
C ARG A 128 -5.36 6.70 6.52
N PHE A 129 -4.85 5.98 7.51
CA PHE A 129 -4.11 4.75 7.32
C PHE A 129 -4.93 3.56 7.84
N THR A 130 -4.86 2.43 7.15
CA THR A 130 -5.52 1.20 7.58
C THR A 130 -4.61 0.04 7.22
N SER A 131 -4.18 -0.72 8.21
CA SER A 131 -3.37 -1.92 8.01
C SER A 131 -4.10 -3.14 8.57
N ASN A 132 -4.01 -4.24 7.84
CA ASN A 132 -4.53 -5.54 8.24
C ASN A 132 -3.43 -6.57 8.07
N GLN A 133 -3.24 -7.39 9.09
CA GLN A 133 -2.35 -8.54 9.11
C GLN A 133 -3.20 -9.80 9.19
N MET A 134 -3.02 -10.71 8.23
CA MET A 134 -3.69 -12.01 8.22
C MET A 134 -2.67 -13.13 8.42
N PHE A 135 -2.96 -14.03 9.35
CA PHE A 135 -2.23 -15.27 9.55
C PHE A 135 -2.95 -16.39 8.79
N PHE A 136 -2.23 -17.17 7.99
CA PHE A 136 -2.80 -18.35 7.31
C PHE A 136 -2.67 -19.61 8.17
N ASN A 137 -3.61 -20.54 8.01
CA ASN A 137 -3.59 -21.83 8.70
C ASN A 137 -2.34 -22.64 8.29
N LEU A 138 -1.48 -22.93 9.28
CA LEU A 138 -0.19 -23.58 9.06
C LEU A 138 -0.31 -25.00 8.53
N ALA A 139 -1.31 -25.77 8.99
CA ALA A 139 -1.47 -27.19 8.65
C ALA A 139 -1.88 -27.42 7.19
N GLN A 140 -2.65 -26.49 6.60
CA GLN A 140 -3.05 -26.55 5.19
C GLN A 140 -2.02 -25.89 4.26
N SER A 141 -1.37 -24.81 4.73
CA SER A 141 -0.31 -24.13 3.97
C SER A 141 0.96 -24.98 3.86
N SER A 142 1.33 -25.73 4.90
CA SER A 142 2.51 -26.62 4.90
C SER A 142 2.34 -27.83 3.98
N ALA A 143 1.13 -28.38 3.90
CA ALA A 143 0.79 -29.52 3.05
C ALA A 143 0.88 -29.21 1.55
N SER A 144 0.71 -27.94 1.16
CA SER A 144 0.77 -27.47 -0.24
C SER A 144 2.03 -26.67 -0.59
N GLY A 145 2.97 -26.50 0.35
CA GLY A 145 4.16 -25.65 0.14
C GLY A 145 3.83 -24.15 -0.02
N GLY A 146 2.68 -23.71 0.51
CA GLY A 146 2.20 -22.33 0.45
C GLY A 146 1.30 -22.00 -0.75
N LEU A 147 0.93 -23.00 -1.56
CA LEU A 147 0.12 -22.83 -2.78
C LEU A 147 -1.39 -22.74 -2.53
N ASN A 148 -1.90 -23.37 -1.47
CA ASN A 148 -3.29 -23.25 -1.03
C ASN A 148 -3.35 -22.48 0.29
N LYS A 149 -4.02 -21.32 0.28
CA LYS A 149 -4.13 -20.41 1.44
C LYS A 149 -5.59 -20.04 1.77
N PRO A 150 -6.46 -20.99 2.16
CA PRO A 150 -7.78 -20.64 2.66
C PRO A 150 -7.68 -19.86 3.98
N GLU A 151 -8.55 -18.88 4.14
CA GLU A 151 -8.60 -17.94 5.26
C GLU A 151 -8.87 -18.66 6.60
N ASP A 152 -8.09 -18.36 7.64
CA ASP A 152 -8.36 -18.81 9.01
C ASP A 152 -9.08 -17.68 9.77
N LEU A 153 -10.37 -17.88 10.05
CA LEU A 153 -11.31 -16.86 10.56
C LEU A 153 -11.01 -16.34 11.99
N HIS A 154 -9.93 -16.80 12.63
CA HIS A 154 -9.76 -16.68 14.07
C HIS A 154 -8.80 -15.58 14.56
N HIS A 155 -8.03 -14.91 13.69
CA HIS A 155 -7.09 -13.86 14.14
C HIS A 155 -7.04 -12.65 13.18
N TRP A 156 -7.83 -11.61 13.49
CA TRP A 156 -7.69 -10.29 12.88
C TRP A 156 -6.87 -9.37 13.80
N ALA A 157 -5.76 -8.84 13.32
CA ALA A 157 -5.10 -7.70 13.94
C ALA A 157 -5.33 -6.48 13.03
N LEU A 158 -6.38 -5.71 13.32
CA LEU A 158 -6.67 -4.45 12.65
C LEU A 158 -5.94 -3.34 13.40
N SER A 159 -4.95 -2.71 12.77
CA SER A 159 -4.35 -1.48 13.28
C SER A 159 -4.83 -0.32 12.43
N VAL A 160 -5.73 0.49 12.99
CA VAL A 160 -6.19 1.77 12.42
C VAL A 160 -5.45 2.87 13.16
N VAL A 161 -4.66 3.65 12.44
CA VAL A 161 -3.98 4.85 12.94
C VAL A 161 -4.37 6.03 12.06
#